data_AF-A0A450W9C0-F1
#
_entry.id   AF-A0A450W9C0-F1
#
_cell.length_a   1.000
_cell.length_b   1.000
_cell.length_c   1.000
_cell.angle_alpha   90.00
_cell.angle_beta   90.00
_cell.angle_gamma   90.00
#
_symmetry.space_group_name_H-M   'P 1'
#
loop_
_entity.id
_entity.type
_entity.pdbx_description
1 polymer ?
#
loop_
_entity_poly.entity_id
_entity_poly.type
_entity_poly.pdbx_seq_one_letter_code
_entity_poly.pdbx_strand_id
1 'polypeptide(L)'
;MISRILLPSESKEGDEELQITYCLPAPALALGYFDNFVRPIVNELGGAGRIEPKIHSPNLQCYLVAVLPDTIANENTHDEVKRLIAKGNFHKVNVNTDSRRFGLTTVPKEDGQKCFLIDLPTTPYISRRIVEKMTLIEPERRELSDSELISFRNTLRSLKNEMRPDVKNLFLIRNFSWLKENFLEPDAFAKMSGK
;
A
#
# COMPACT_ATOMS: atom_id res chain seq x y z
N MET A 1 16.06 -13.93 6.57
CA MET A 1 16.15 -14.43 7.96
C MET A 1 14.72 -14.48 8.48
N ILE A 2 14.16 -15.67 8.68
CA ILE A 2 12.79 -15.84 9.21
C ILE A 2 12.94 -15.93 10.72
N SER A 3 12.39 -14.96 11.45
CA SER A 3 12.40 -14.99 12.92
C SER A 3 11.29 -15.92 13.40
N ARG A 4 11.66 -17.03 14.04
CA ARG A 4 10.75 -17.84 14.84
C ARG A 4 10.55 -17.12 16.17
N ILE A 5 9.34 -16.68 16.47
CA ILE A 5 9.01 -16.13 17.79
C ILE A 5 8.37 -17.27 18.57
N LEU A 6 9.05 -17.74 19.61
CA LEU A 6 8.53 -18.69 20.59
C LEU A 6 7.76 -17.89 21.64
N LEU A 7 6.46 -18.08 21.74
CA LEU A 7 5.69 -17.61 22.89
C LEU A 7 5.29 -18.84 23.72
N PRO A 8 5.57 -18.84 25.04
CA PRO A 8 5.13 -19.92 25.90
C PRO A 8 3.60 -19.86 26.04
N SER A 9 2.92 -20.98 25.78
CA SER A 9 1.53 -21.14 26.22
C SER A 9 1.52 -21.50 27.69
N GLU A 10 0.72 -20.79 28.48
CA GLU A 10 0.35 -21.28 29.82
C GLU A 10 -0.56 -22.51 29.64
N SER A 11 0.01 -23.71 29.60
CA SER A 11 -0.76 -24.95 29.72
C SER A 11 -0.40 -25.68 31.01
N LYS A 12 -1.45 -26.10 31.71
CA LYS A 12 -1.36 -27.06 32.80
C LYS A 12 -1.00 -28.42 32.21
N GLU A 13 0.06 -29.00 32.77
CA GLU A 13 0.49 -30.41 32.77
C GLU A 13 -0.04 -31.36 31.68
N GLY A 14 0.89 -31.86 30.86
CA GLY A 14 0.73 -33.11 30.10
C GLY A 14 0.60 -32.86 28.59
N ASP A 15 1.65 -33.22 27.86
CA ASP A 15 1.83 -33.04 26.41
C ASP A 15 1.86 -31.57 25.94
N GLU A 16 3.06 -30.98 26.01
CA GLU A 16 3.40 -29.75 25.29
C GLU A 16 3.38 -30.01 23.77
N GLU A 17 2.19 -30.07 23.18
CA GLU A 17 2.03 -29.82 21.76
C GLU A 17 2.54 -28.39 21.50
N LEU A 18 3.75 -28.29 20.93
CA LEU A 18 4.33 -27.05 20.43
C LEU A 18 3.37 -26.45 19.40
N GLN A 19 2.43 -25.62 19.85
CA GLN A 19 1.62 -24.78 18.98
C GLN A 19 2.54 -23.69 18.41
N ILE A 20 3.17 -24.00 17.27
CA ILE A 20 3.87 -23.01 16.48
C ILE A 20 2.80 -22.04 15.96
N THR A 21 2.65 -20.91 16.65
CA THR A 21 1.82 -19.81 16.15
C THR A 21 2.57 -19.15 15.01
N TYR A 22 2.17 -19.46 13.78
CA TYR A 22 2.72 -18.82 12.60
C TYR A 22 2.13 -17.42 12.46
N CYS A 23 2.95 -16.38 12.62
CA CYS A 23 2.53 -15.04 12.23
C CYS A 23 2.40 -14.97 10.71
N LEU A 24 1.27 -14.45 10.23
CA LEU A 24 1.09 -14.10 8.82
C LEU A 24 2.27 -13.20 8.36
N PRO A 25 2.87 -13.42 7.17
CA PRO A 25 3.91 -12.54 6.65
C PRO A 25 3.43 -11.10 6.41
N ALA A 26 2.13 -10.90 6.16
CA ALA A 26 1.57 -9.60 5.80
C ALA A 26 1.87 -8.46 6.79
N PRO A 27 1.66 -8.60 8.12
CA PRO A 27 2.03 -7.57 9.08
C PRO A 27 3.51 -7.14 9.04
N ALA A 28 4.44 -8.10 9.01
CA ALA A 28 5.87 -7.80 8.96
C ALA A 28 6.25 -7.07 7.67
N LEU A 29 5.66 -7.51 6.56
CA LEU A 29 5.83 -6.90 5.26
C LEU A 29 5.19 -5.50 5.18
N ALA A 30 4.05 -5.27 5.84
CA ALA A 30 3.40 -3.95 5.95
C ALA A 30 4.27 -2.97 6.74
N LEU A 31 4.89 -3.42 7.84
CA LEU A 31 5.85 -2.63 8.61
C LEU A 31 7.04 -2.22 7.74
N GLY A 32 7.64 -3.19 7.02
CA GLY A 32 8.74 -2.91 6.11
C GLY A 32 8.39 -1.92 5.01
N TYR A 33 7.22 -2.06 4.38
CA TYR A 33 6.72 -1.10 3.39
C TYR A 33 6.50 0.30 4.01
N PHE A 34 5.92 0.35 5.20
CA PHE A 34 5.61 1.60 5.86
C PHE A 34 6.88 2.39 6.22
N ASP A 35 7.86 1.74 6.86
CA ASP A 35 9.07 2.42 7.33
C ASP A 35 10.02 2.81 6.20
N ASN A 36 10.13 1.98 5.15
CA ASN A 36 11.08 2.22 4.08
C ASN A 36 10.53 3.08 2.93
N PHE A 37 9.21 3.23 2.83
CA PHE A 37 8.57 3.93 1.72
C PHE A 37 7.56 4.98 2.18
N VAL A 38 6.52 4.58 2.90
CA VAL A 38 5.41 5.49 3.26
C VAL A 38 5.88 6.62 4.18
N ARG A 39 6.54 6.28 5.29
CA ARG A 39 6.92 7.24 6.33
C ARG A 39 7.87 8.33 5.79
N PRO A 40 8.96 8.01 5.04
CA PRO A 40 9.82 9.03 4.46
C PRO A 40 9.08 9.98 3.50
N ILE A 41 8.24 9.44 2.61
CA ILE A 41 7.49 10.24 1.64
C ILE A 41 6.50 11.15 2.34
N VAL A 42 5.70 10.62 3.26
CA VAL A 42 4.64 11.40 3.93
C VAL A 42 5.22 12.50 4.81
N ASN A 43 6.35 12.25 5.47
CA ASN A 43 7.06 13.28 6.22
C ASN A 43 7.57 14.39 5.29
N GLU A 44 8.08 14.04 4.11
CA GLU A 44 8.49 15.01 3.10
C GLU A 44 7.31 15.86 2.60
N LEU A 45 6.14 15.23 2.37
CA LEU A 45 4.91 15.91 1.96
C LEU A 45 4.36 16.87 3.03
N GLY A 46 4.57 16.55 4.32
CA GLY A 46 4.21 17.43 5.43
C GLY A 46 5.23 18.54 5.71
N GLY A 47 6.40 18.49 5.07
CA GLY A 47 7.50 19.42 5.25
C GLY A 47 7.72 20.29 4.01
N ALA A 48 8.91 20.20 3.42
CA ALA A 48 9.33 21.02 2.29
C ALA A 48 8.65 20.62 0.96
N GLY A 49 8.07 19.43 0.87
CA GLY A 49 7.34 18.98 -0.32
C GLY A 49 8.21 18.92 -1.57
N ARG A 50 9.44 18.38 -1.48
CA ARG A 50 10.38 18.32 -2.62
C ARG A 50 9.94 17.30 -3.67
N ILE A 51 9.05 17.73 -4.56
CA ILE A 51 8.49 16.93 -5.66
C ILE A 51 9.03 17.43 -7.01
N GLU A 52 9.50 16.51 -7.85
CA GLU A 52 10.08 16.78 -9.16
C GLU A 52 9.44 15.95 -10.29
N PRO A 53 9.11 16.54 -11.45
CA PRO A 53 9.17 17.98 -11.76
C PRO A 53 8.23 18.78 -10.85
N LYS A 54 8.56 20.05 -10.63
CA LYS A 54 7.74 20.95 -9.80
C LYS A 54 6.33 21.00 -10.38
N ILE A 55 5.36 20.50 -9.62
CA ILE A 55 3.94 20.66 -9.92
C ILE A 55 3.56 22.04 -9.37
N HIS A 56 3.51 23.05 -10.23
CA HIS A 56 3.37 24.45 -9.81
C HIS A 56 1.91 24.74 -9.41
N SER A 57 1.63 24.79 -8.11
CA SER A 57 0.49 25.53 -7.56
C SER A 57 0.76 25.84 -6.08
N PRO A 58 0.67 27.11 -5.65
CA PRO A 58 0.99 27.53 -4.27
C PRO A 58 0.06 26.94 -3.21
N ASN A 59 -1.07 26.35 -3.62
CA ASN A 59 -2.05 25.71 -2.73
C ASN A 59 -2.17 24.20 -2.98
N LEU A 60 -1.20 23.58 -3.65
CA LEU A 60 -1.26 22.17 -4.00
C LEU A 60 -0.95 21.29 -2.80
N GLN A 61 -1.96 20.60 -2.26
CA GLN A 61 -1.77 19.57 -1.26
C GLN A 61 -1.56 18.21 -1.95
N CYS A 62 -0.40 17.60 -1.72
CA CYS A 62 -0.08 16.28 -2.22
C CYS A 62 -0.44 15.19 -1.20
N TYR A 63 -0.98 14.08 -1.69
CA TYR A 63 -1.33 12.89 -0.91
C TYR A 63 -0.61 11.68 -1.49
N LEU A 64 0.00 10.85 -0.64
CA LEU A 64 0.45 9.52 -1.02
C LEU A 64 -0.73 8.55 -0.92
N VAL A 65 -1.00 7.81 -2.01
CA VAL A 65 -2.07 6.83 -2.09
C VAL A 65 -1.47 5.46 -2.37
N ALA A 66 -1.52 4.57 -1.38
CA ALA A 66 -1.27 3.15 -1.59
C ALA A 66 -2.54 2.50 -2.11
N VAL A 67 -2.51 2.05 -3.38
CA VAL A 67 -3.62 1.34 -4.02
C VAL A 67 -3.38 -0.16 -3.90
N LEU A 68 -4.15 -0.79 -3.02
CA LEU A 68 -4.13 -2.24 -2.80
C LEU A 68 -5.07 -2.93 -3.79
N PRO A 69 -4.81 -4.19 -4.15
CA PRO A 69 -5.77 -4.96 -4.92
C PRO A 69 -7.05 -5.19 -4.09
N ASP A 70 -8.17 -5.38 -4.79
CA ASP A 70 -9.44 -5.78 -4.14
C ASP A 70 -9.35 -7.20 -3.59
N THR A 71 -8.68 -8.11 -4.32
CA THR A 71 -8.37 -9.47 -3.92
C THR A 71 -6.94 -9.83 -4.34
N ILE A 72 -6.25 -10.69 -3.59
CA ILE A 72 -4.90 -11.14 -3.99
C ILE A 72 -4.92 -12.41 -4.84
N ALA A 73 -6.11 -12.94 -5.16
CA ALA A 73 -6.30 -14.18 -5.91
C ALA A 73 -5.83 -14.10 -7.37
N ASN A 74 -5.74 -12.90 -7.95
CA ASN A 74 -5.37 -12.72 -9.34
C ASN A 74 -3.94 -12.15 -9.47
N GLU A 75 -2.99 -12.98 -9.90
CA GLU A 75 -1.61 -12.54 -10.17
C GLU A 75 -1.55 -11.45 -11.25
N ASN A 76 -2.56 -11.39 -12.13
CA ASN A 76 -2.62 -10.42 -13.22
C ASN A 76 -3.00 -9.01 -12.78
N THR A 77 -3.43 -8.79 -11.53
CA THR A 77 -3.87 -7.46 -11.09
C THR A 77 -2.73 -6.45 -11.18
N HIS A 78 -1.47 -6.84 -10.96
CA HIS A 78 -0.33 -5.95 -11.13
C HIS A 78 -0.14 -5.49 -12.60
N ASP A 79 -0.28 -6.42 -13.55
CA ASP A 79 -0.18 -6.12 -14.99
C ASP A 79 -1.42 -5.36 -15.51
N GLU A 80 -2.58 -5.61 -14.93
CA GLU A 80 -3.78 -4.80 -15.16
C GLU A 80 -3.53 -3.35 -14.72
N VAL A 81 -3.01 -3.12 -13.51
CA VAL A 81 -2.75 -1.76 -13.03
C VAL A 81 -1.68 -1.06 -13.87
N LYS A 82 -0.60 -1.75 -14.24
CA LYS A 82 0.41 -1.19 -15.16
C LYS A 82 -0.21 -0.77 -16.49
N ARG A 83 -1.05 -1.62 -17.08
CA ARG A 83 -1.78 -1.31 -18.31
C ARG A 83 -2.74 -0.13 -18.13
N LEU A 84 -3.34 0.02 -16.96
CA LEU A 84 -4.23 1.14 -16.65
C LEU A 84 -3.47 2.46 -16.46
N ILE A 85 -2.33 2.45 -15.76
CA ILE A 85 -1.45 3.62 -15.67
C ILE A 85 -0.98 4.04 -17.08
N ALA A 86 -0.68 3.08 -17.94
CA ALA A 86 -0.28 3.37 -19.32
C ALA A 86 -1.41 3.97 -20.19
N LYS A 87 -2.67 3.76 -19.82
CA LYS A 87 -3.85 4.27 -20.56
C LYS A 87 -4.36 5.62 -20.04
N GLY A 88 -4.11 5.97 -18.78
CA GLY A 88 -4.55 7.23 -18.20
C GLY A 88 -3.55 8.38 -18.34
N ASN A 89 -3.98 9.60 -18.00
CA ASN A 89 -3.14 10.80 -17.97
C ASN A 89 -2.29 10.85 -16.69
N PHE A 90 -1.41 9.87 -16.55
CA PHE A 90 -0.51 9.77 -15.41
C PHE A 90 0.86 10.37 -15.74
N HIS A 91 1.42 11.13 -14.81
CA HIS A 91 2.76 11.71 -14.94
C HIS A 91 3.72 11.07 -13.96
N LYS A 92 4.98 10.88 -14.38
CA LYS A 92 6.03 10.43 -13.47
C LYS A 92 6.55 11.61 -12.65
N VAL A 93 6.66 11.41 -11.35
CA VAL A 93 7.24 12.37 -10.41
C VAL A 93 8.18 11.66 -9.46
N ASN A 94 9.02 12.44 -8.79
CA ASN A 94 9.93 11.98 -7.77
C ASN A 94 9.71 12.77 -6.50
N VAL A 95 9.65 12.07 -5.37
CA VAL A 95 9.73 12.70 -4.04
C VAL A 95 11.17 12.54 -3.55
N ASN A 96 11.82 13.67 -3.30
CA ASN A 96 13.19 13.71 -2.79
C ASN A 96 13.17 13.84 -1.27
N THR A 97 13.50 12.75 -0.57
CA THR A 97 13.72 12.77 0.88
C THR A 97 15.20 12.93 1.17
N ASP A 98 15.55 13.18 2.44
CA ASP A 98 16.96 13.28 2.86
C ASP A 98 17.74 11.97 2.64
N SER A 99 17.04 10.83 2.62
CA SER A 99 17.66 9.50 2.51
C SER A 99 17.77 8.98 1.08
N ARG A 100 16.78 9.28 0.23
CA ARG A 100 16.69 8.77 -1.15
C ARG A 100 15.60 9.47 -1.96
N ARG A 101 15.65 9.23 -3.27
CA ARG A 101 14.63 9.59 -4.25
C ARG A 101 13.62 8.45 -4.44
N PHE A 102 12.34 8.79 -4.47
CA PHE A 102 11.23 7.86 -4.71
C PHE A 102 10.49 8.22 -6.00
N GLY A 103 10.56 7.35 -7.00
CA GLY A 103 9.78 7.49 -8.23
C GLY A 103 8.35 7.04 -8.03
N LEU A 104 7.40 7.93 -8.35
CA LEU A 104 5.97 7.75 -8.18
C LEU A 104 5.25 8.17 -9.47
N THR A 105 3.99 7.79 -9.54
CA THR A 105 3.09 8.22 -10.60
C THR A 105 2.07 9.17 -9.99
N THR A 106 1.75 10.28 -10.65
CA THR A 106 0.76 11.25 -10.18
C THR A 106 -0.35 11.48 -11.19
N VAL A 107 -1.52 11.84 -10.69
CA VAL A 107 -2.58 12.47 -11.48
C VAL A 107 -2.85 13.86 -10.90
N PRO A 108 -2.57 14.95 -11.65
CA PRO A 108 -3.05 16.27 -11.28
C PRO A 108 -4.58 16.30 -11.41
N LYS A 109 -5.29 16.73 -10.36
CA LYS A 109 -6.72 17.10 -10.51
C LYS A 109 -6.83 18.51 -11.08
N GLU A 110 -7.74 18.71 -12.03
CA GLU A 110 -8.03 20.00 -12.66
C GLU A 110 -8.45 21.08 -11.64
N ASP A 111 -8.99 20.67 -10.48
CA ASP A 111 -9.34 21.58 -9.38
C ASP A 111 -8.13 22.33 -8.77
N GLY A 112 -6.90 22.04 -9.21
CA GLY A 112 -5.68 22.83 -8.96
C GLY A 112 -5.12 22.80 -7.52
N GLN A 113 -5.84 22.19 -6.58
CA GLN A 113 -5.52 22.20 -5.15
C GLN A 113 -5.07 20.84 -4.59
N LYS A 114 -5.26 19.74 -5.32
CA LYS A 114 -4.89 18.40 -4.85
C LYS A 114 -4.09 17.62 -5.88
N CYS A 115 -3.10 16.89 -5.39
CA CYS A 115 -2.25 15.99 -6.17
C CYS A 115 -2.22 14.62 -5.50
N PHE A 116 -2.42 13.55 -6.27
CA PHE A 116 -2.38 12.18 -5.77
C PHE A 116 -1.15 11.46 -6.31
N LEU A 117 -0.20 11.20 -5.43
CA LEU A 117 0.97 10.38 -5.69
C LEU A 117 0.59 8.92 -5.44
N ILE A 118 0.52 8.13 -6.50
CA ILE A 118 0.00 6.77 -6.49
C ILE A 118 1.15 5.78 -6.41
N ASP A 119 1.07 4.89 -5.44
CA ASP A 119 1.92 3.72 -5.30
C ASP A 119 1.09 2.43 -5.33
N LEU A 120 1.70 1.38 -5.88
CA LEU A 120 1.12 0.06 -6.04
C LEU A 120 2.00 -0.95 -5.30
N PRO A 121 1.82 -1.13 -3.98
CA PRO A 121 2.68 -2.02 -3.23
C PRO A 121 2.56 -3.45 -3.77
N THR A 122 3.67 -4.01 -4.19
CA THR A 122 3.78 -5.43 -4.62
C THR A 122 3.80 -6.38 -3.44
N THR A 123 3.98 -5.83 -2.24
CA THR A 123 4.16 -6.51 -0.98
C THR A 123 3.04 -7.52 -0.62
N PRO A 124 1.74 -7.24 -0.83
CA PRO A 124 0.68 -8.22 -0.58
C PRO A 124 0.81 -9.48 -1.45
N TYR A 125 1.27 -9.35 -2.70
CA TYR A 125 1.50 -10.50 -3.58
C TYR A 125 2.71 -11.33 -3.14
N ILE A 126 3.75 -10.68 -2.60
CA ILE A 126 4.89 -11.38 -2.00
C ILE A 126 4.42 -12.21 -0.80
N SER A 127 3.55 -11.63 0.04
CA SER A 127 2.91 -12.34 1.16
C SER A 127 2.22 -13.61 0.72
N ARG A 128 1.38 -13.52 -0.32
CA ARG A 128 0.71 -14.68 -0.93
C ARG A 128 1.70 -15.75 -1.36
N ARG A 129 2.74 -15.37 -2.13
CA ARG A 129 3.74 -16.32 -2.64
C ARG A 129 4.53 -16.99 -1.50
N ILE A 130 4.75 -16.30 -0.38
CA ILE A 130 5.37 -16.89 0.81
C ILE A 130 4.43 -17.94 1.41
N VAL A 131 3.16 -17.59 1.59
CA VAL A 131 2.14 -18.50 2.11
C VAL A 131 2.00 -19.73 1.21
N GLU A 132 1.84 -19.57 -0.11
CA GLU A 132 1.77 -20.68 -1.06
C GLU A 132 2.98 -21.61 -1.01
N LYS A 133 4.19 -21.07 -0.85
CA LYS A 133 5.40 -21.89 -0.66
C LYS A 133 5.39 -22.63 0.68
N MET A 134 4.82 -22.04 1.72
CA MET A 134 4.63 -22.71 3.01
C MET A 134 3.52 -23.78 2.93
N THR A 135 2.48 -23.57 2.13
CA THR A 135 1.35 -24.52 2.00
C THR A 135 1.69 -25.76 1.18
N LEU A 136 2.71 -25.69 0.31
CA LEU A 136 3.31 -26.88 -0.32
C LEU A 136 3.91 -27.84 0.72
N ILE A 137 4.25 -27.33 1.91
CA ILE A 137 4.73 -28.11 3.04
C ILE A 137 3.54 -28.53 3.93
N GLU A 138 2.49 -27.70 4.03
CA GLU A 138 1.29 -27.95 4.84
C GLU A 138 -0.02 -27.54 4.11
N PRO A 139 -0.74 -28.49 3.48
CA PRO A 139 -1.83 -28.21 2.53
C PRO A 139 -3.11 -27.61 3.14
N GLU A 140 -3.28 -27.64 4.46
CA GLU A 140 -4.41 -27.04 5.19
C GLU A 140 -4.44 -25.51 5.12
N ARG A 141 -3.36 -24.89 4.63
CA ARG A 141 -3.14 -23.43 4.65
C ARG A 141 -3.68 -22.67 3.43
N ARG A 142 -4.44 -23.32 2.53
CA ARG A 142 -4.87 -22.74 1.23
C ARG A 142 -5.84 -21.55 1.34
N GLU A 143 -6.58 -21.41 2.45
CA GLU A 143 -7.57 -20.34 2.64
C GLU A 143 -6.99 -18.99 3.11
N LEU A 144 -5.66 -18.90 3.27
CA LEU A 144 -5.02 -17.77 3.93
C LEU A 144 -4.86 -16.51 3.05
N SER A 145 -5.13 -16.56 1.75
CA SER A 145 -4.80 -15.45 0.84
C SER A 145 -5.57 -14.16 1.16
N ASP A 146 -6.89 -14.20 1.32
CA ASP A 146 -7.63 -12.96 1.59
C ASP A 146 -7.37 -12.44 3.02
N SER A 147 -7.07 -13.35 3.96
CA SER A 147 -6.65 -12.99 5.31
C SER A 147 -5.32 -12.23 5.34
N GLU A 148 -4.38 -12.54 4.44
CA GLU A 148 -3.11 -11.81 4.29
C GLU A 148 -3.35 -10.37 3.83
N LEU A 149 -4.20 -10.16 2.82
CA LEU A 149 -4.52 -8.82 2.34
C LEU A 149 -5.21 -7.98 3.42
N ILE A 150 -6.16 -8.57 4.14
CA ILE A 150 -6.86 -7.92 5.26
C ILE A 150 -5.86 -7.56 6.36
N SER A 151 -4.97 -8.48 6.74
CA SER A 151 -3.95 -8.25 7.76
C SER A 151 -2.95 -7.18 7.37
N PHE A 152 -2.51 -7.17 6.11
CA PHE A 152 -1.65 -6.12 5.56
C PHE A 152 -2.33 -4.74 5.66
N ARG A 153 -3.58 -4.66 5.21
CA ARG A 153 -4.37 -3.42 5.21
C ARG A 153 -4.62 -2.91 6.63
N ASN A 154 -4.96 -3.78 7.56
CA ASN A 154 -5.21 -3.41 8.96
C ASN A 154 -3.92 -2.96 9.65
N THR A 155 -2.80 -3.62 9.37
CA THR A 155 -1.49 -3.20 9.88
C THR A 155 -1.13 -1.81 9.37
N LEU A 156 -1.29 -1.54 8.07
CA LEU A 156 -1.05 -0.19 7.53
C LEU A 156 -1.97 0.88 8.14
N ARG A 157 -3.23 0.54 8.44
CA ARG A 157 -4.15 1.45 9.13
C ARG A 157 -3.70 1.76 10.56
N SER A 158 -3.23 0.75 11.30
CA SER A 158 -2.66 0.93 12.64
C SER A 158 -1.44 1.85 12.58
N LEU A 159 -0.46 1.53 11.73
CA LEU A 159 0.76 2.31 11.57
C LEU A 159 0.48 3.76 11.13
N LYS A 160 -0.50 3.96 10.24
CA LYS A 160 -0.99 5.30 9.86
C LYS A 160 -1.49 6.08 11.08
N ASN A 161 -2.23 5.44 11.99
CA ASN A 161 -2.79 6.10 13.16
C ASN A 161 -1.73 6.50 14.20
N GLU A 162 -0.57 5.82 14.19
CA GLU A 162 0.59 6.15 15.01
C GLU A 162 1.42 7.32 14.45
N MET A 163 1.15 7.76 13.20
CA MET A 163 1.81 8.93 12.62
C MET A 163 1.38 10.22 13.31
N ARG A 164 2.23 11.24 13.21
CA ARG A 164 1.91 12.58 13.71
C ARG A 164 0.60 13.09 13.08
N PRO A 165 -0.27 13.78 13.85
CA PRO A 165 -1.61 14.17 13.38
C PRO A 165 -1.62 15.07 12.14
N ASP A 166 -0.60 15.91 11.97
CA ASP A 166 -0.40 16.84 10.86
C ASP A 166 -0.12 16.14 9.53
N VAL A 167 0.53 14.97 9.56
CA VAL A 167 0.93 14.25 8.34
C VAL A 167 0.11 13.00 8.05
N LYS A 168 -0.54 12.39 9.05
CA LYS A 168 -1.27 11.12 8.86
C LYS A 168 -2.35 11.20 7.77
N ASN A 169 -2.97 12.37 7.58
CA ASN A 169 -4.01 12.58 6.57
C ASN A 169 -3.47 12.66 5.14
N LEU A 170 -2.15 12.81 4.97
CA LEU A 170 -1.47 12.80 3.67
C LEU A 170 -1.29 11.37 3.13
N PHE A 171 -1.47 10.35 3.97
CA PHE A 171 -1.42 8.95 3.54
C PHE A 171 -2.82 8.35 3.41
N LEU A 172 -3.16 7.89 2.21
CA LEU A 172 -4.42 7.25 1.89
C LEU A 172 -4.19 5.79 1.51
N ILE A 173 -5.03 4.90 2.05
CA ILE A 173 -5.10 3.50 1.64
C ILE A 173 -6.39 3.35 0.86
N ARG A 174 -6.27 2.93 -0.41
CA ARG A 174 -7.38 2.75 -1.34
C ARG A 174 -7.30 1.38 -1.99
N ASN A 175 -8.39 0.97 -2.60
CA ASN A 175 -8.45 -0.25 -3.39
C ASN A 175 -8.42 0.08 -4.88
N PHE A 176 -8.34 -0.95 -5.71
CA PHE A 176 -8.18 -0.79 -7.13
C PHE A 176 -9.47 -0.30 -7.82
N SER A 177 -10.66 -0.70 -7.33
CA SER A 177 -11.93 -0.11 -7.76
C SER A 177 -11.96 1.42 -7.62
N TRP A 178 -11.44 1.96 -6.52
CA TRP A 178 -11.36 3.43 -6.35
C TRP A 178 -10.52 4.10 -7.44
N LEU A 179 -9.38 3.49 -7.81
CA LEU A 179 -8.54 4.02 -8.89
C LEU A 179 -9.27 4.01 -10.23
N LYS A 180 -10.05 2.95 -10.50
CA LYS A 180 -10.87 2.83 -11.72
C LYS A 180 -11.94 3.92 -11.80
N GLU A 181 -12.76 4.01 -10.76
CA GLU A 181 -13.88 4.95 -10.68
C GLU A 181 -13.45 6.42 -10.77
N ASN A 182 -12.28 6.77 -10.22
CA ASN A 182 -11.88 8.18 -10.07
C ASN A 182 -10.95 8.69 -11.18
N PHE A 183 -10.29 7.80 -11.92
CA PHE A 183 -9.25 8.21 -12.88
C PHE A 183 -9.31 7.49 -14.23
N LEU A 184 -10.12 6.44 -14.38
CA LEU A 184 -10.04 5.54 -15.54
C LEU A 184 -11.38 5.33 -16.26
N GLU A 185 -12.53 5.65 -15.65
CA GLU A 185 -13.79 5.60 -16.38
C GLU A 185 -13.98 6.85 -17.27
N PRO A 186 -14.35 6.69 -18.57
CA PRO A 186 -14.57 7.80 -19.50
C PRO A 186 -15.58 8.84 -18.97
N ASP A 187 -16.58 8.39 -18.22
CA ASP A 187 -17.61 9.25 -17.64
C ASP A 187 -17.16 9.94 -16.34
N ALA A 188 -16.07 9.51 -15.70
CA ALA A 188 -15.54 10.16 -14.50
C ALA A 188 -14.90 11.52 -14.83
N PHE A 189 -14.26 11.62 -16.00
CA PHE A 189 -13.79 12.90 -16.54
C PHE A 189 -14.97 13.79 -16.99
N ALA A 190 -15.94 13.24 -17.74
CA ALA A 190 -17.07 14.01 -18.26
C ALA A 190 -18.10 14.46 -17.20
N LYS A 191 -18.28 13.71 -16.10
CA LYS A 191 -19.13 14.12 -14.97
C LYS A 191 -18.49 15.16 -14.05
N MET A 192 -17.16 15.32 -14.10
CA MET A 192 -16.44 16.27 -13.25
C MET A 192 -16.13 17.59 -13.96
N SER A 193 -16.02 17.60 -15.29
CA SER A 193 -15.81 18.81 -16.09
C SER A 193 -17.12 19.52 -16.44
N GLY A 194 -18.05 19.62 -15.48
CA GLY A 194 -19.45 20.05 -15.68
C GLY A 194 -19.64 21.10 -16.78
N LYS A 195 -20.44 20.73 -17.78
CA LYS A 195 -21.46 21.64 -18.30
C LYS A 195 -22.46 21.95 -17.19
#